data_AF-A0A520LE38-F1
#
_entry.id   AF-A0A520LE38-F1
#
_cell.length_a   1.000
_cell.length_b   1.000
_cell.length_c   1.000
_cell.angle_alpha   90.00
_cell.angle_beta   90.00
_cell.angle_gamma   90.00
#
_symmetry.space_group_name_H-M   'P 1'
#
loop_
_entity.id
_entity.type
_entity.pdbx_description
1 polymer ?
#
loop_
_entity_poly.entity_id
_entity_poly.type
_entity_poly.pdbx_seq_one_letter_code
_entity_poly.pdbx_strand_id
1 'polypeptide(L)'
;MELGTPKIRVFLFSLLLVPSFLAAPLKGEISSKNNERLRQALKEYPEADINKDGVLTLIEARAYRAQQRGKEGSQTRGEAISPPKVQDTPSEAILKEGEIKGYNGLYMGHSFFQPSVWQLAKMIPSDIKGHTQYSVFSGGANGSPGGLWAAKKKREQAQKILESKKIDLLVMTYYSPRDSSVEHYSRWFDYAIAQNPAVTFMVALPWDKQPHKVGQSASEMAQKRVVEFNETLISALREKYSDNRILFCPYALGAYELVDRLRAQKLSGVKHILDPNRKTRAESKRKKQQLFNDELGHSGELVSSLGALLWLQTLYDYDLSKLKKQRVDGLSEIDLSEIAQIVSKKIAPLNEKLKKD
;
A
#
# COMPACT_ATOMS: atom_id res chain seq x y z
N MET A 1 -37.08 -44.05 -52.81
CA MET A 1 -38.40 -43.53 -53.22
C MET A 1 -38.59 -42.19 -52.53
N GLU A 2 -38.87 -41.19 -53.34
CA GLU A 2 -39.17 -39.80 -52.98
C GLU A 2 -40.47 -39.64 -52.18
N LEU A 3 -40.71 -38.37 -51.84
CA LEU A 3 -41.95 -37.70 -51.40
C LEU A 3 -42.03 -37.54 -49.88
N GLY A 4 -42.24 -36.36 -49.30
CA GLY A 4 -42.51 -35.03 -49.84
C GLY A 4 -42.83 -34.14 -48.64
N THR A 5 -42.45 -32.86 -48.71
CA THR A 5 -42.63 -31.87 -47.63
C THR A 5 -44.10 -31.57 -47.32
N PRO A 6 -44.37 -31.01 -46.13
CA PRO A 6 -45.10 -29.74 -46.14
C PRO A 6 -44.43 -28.66 -45.29
N LYS A 7 -44.42 -27.45 -45.87
CA LYS A 7 -43.95 -26.21 -45.25
C LYS A 7 -44.97 -25.74 -44.20
N ILE A 8 -44.51 -25.52 -42.97
CA ILE A 8 -45.22 -24.68 -41.99
C ILE A 8 -44.23 -23.59 -41.54
N ARG A 9 -44.50 -22.36 -41.97
CA ARG A 9 -43.89 -21.13 -41.45
C ARG A 9 -44.57 -20.81 -40.11
N VAL A 10 -43.83 -20.84 -39.02
CA VAL A 10 -44.23 -20.17 -37.76
C VAL A 10 -43.08 -19.30 -37.29
N PHE A 11 -43.44 -18.06 -36.98
CA PHE A 11 -42.59 -16.94 -36.61
C PHE A 11 -41.81 -17.19 -35.31
N LEU A 12 -40.60 -16.61 -35.27
CA LEU A 12 -39.76 -16.44 -34.08
C LEU A 12 -40.52 -15.83 -32.90
N PHE A 13 -40.39 -16.45 -31.74
CA PHE A 13 -40.20 -15.76 -30.46
C PHE A 13 -39.38 -16.68 -29.53
N SER A 14 -38.05 -16.65 -29.67
CA SER A 14 -37.15 -17.28 -28.70
C SER A 14 -37.05 -16.38 -27.46
N LEU A 15 -37.94 -16.64 -26.51
CA LEU A 15 -37.87 -16.11 -25.15
C LEU A 15 -36.68 -16.79 -24.45
N LEU A 16 -35.51 -16.12 -24.43
CA LEU A 16 -34.38 -16.54 -23.60
C LEU A 16 -34.75 -16.32 -22.13
N LEU A 17 -35.23 -17.39 -21.48
CA LEU A 17 -35.31 -17.51 -20.03
C LEU A 17 -33.88 -17.47 -19.47
N VAL A 18 -33.46 -16.29 -19.02
CA VAL A 18 -32.27 -16.16 -18.17
C VAL A 18 -32.68 -16.62 -16.76
N PRO A 19 -31.96 -17.56 -16.12
CA PRO A 19 -32.25 -17.93 -14.74
C PRO A 19 -32.07 -16.72 -13.84
N SER A 20 -33.18 -16.21 -13.30
CA SER A 20 -33.18 -15.24 -12.20
C SER A 20 -32.57 -15.90 -10.98
N PHE A 21 -31.32 -15.56 -10.67
CA PHE A 21 -30.81 -15.69 -9.31
C PHE A 21 -31.53 -14.67 -8.43
N LEU A 22 -32.70 -15.06 -7.91
CA LEU A 22 -33.30 -14.45 -6.74
C LEU A 22 -32.39 -14.74 -5.54
N ALA A 23 -31.38 -13.87 -5.35
CA ALA A 23 -30.68 -13.80 -4.10
C ALA A 23 -31.66 -13.27 -3.04
N ALA A 24 -31.98 -14.10 -2.06
CA ALA A 24 -32.71 -13.68 -0.87
C ALA A 24 -32.00 -12.48 -0.22
N PRO A 25 -32.73 -11.49 0.33
CA PRO A 25 -32.12 -10.28 0.85
C PRO A 25 -31.30 -10.61 2.11
N LEU A 26 -29.98 -10.44 2.01
CA LEU A 26 -29.09 -10.41 3.16
C LEU A 26 -29.52 -9.25 4.08
N LYS A 27 -29.88 -9.60 5.31
CA LYS A 27 -30.12 -8.64 6.40
C LYS A 27 -28.90 -7.71 6.56
N GLY A 28 -29.11 -6.42 6.31
CA GLY A 28 -28.28 -5.35 6.87
C GLY A 28 -27.38 -4.55 5.92
N GLU A 29 -27.61 -4.56 4.60
CA GLU A 29 -26.86 -3.65 3.71
C GLU A 29 -27.28 -2.18 3.89
N ILE A 30 -26.29 -1.29 3.98
CA ILE A 30 -26.50 0.16 4.10
C ILE A 30 -26.93 0.70 2.73
N SER A 31 -28.16 1.24 2.66
CA SER A 31 -28.82 1.75 1.45
C SER A 31 -29.67 2.98 1.76
N SER A 32 -30.27 3.60 0.74
CA SER A 32 -31.22 4.72 0.91
C SER A 32 -32.42 4.40 1.80
N LYS A 33 -32.77 3.11 1.97
CA LYS A 33 -33.83 2.64 2.89
C LYS A 33 -33.48 2.91 4.36
N ASN A 34 -32.22 2.73 4.76
CA ASN A 34 -31.78 2.81 6.16
C ASN A 34 -30.71 3.90 6.42
N ASN A 35 -30.39 4.74 5.42
CA ASN A 35 -29.40 5.81 5.53
C ASN A 35 -29.89 7.11 4.88
N GLU A 36 -30.10 8.16 5.68
CA GLU A 36 -30.59 9.46 5.20
C GLU A 36 -29.67 10.12 4.17
N ARG A 37 -28.35 9.96 4.30
CA ARG A 37 -27.39 10.54 3.34
C ARG A 37 -27.50 9.89 1.97
N LEU A 38 -27.72 8.57 1.92
CA LEU A 38 -27.94 7.87 0.65
C LEU A 38 -29.31 8.19 0.07
N ARG A 39 -30.31 8.43 0.92
CA ARG A 39 -31.64 8.88 0.48
C ARG A 39 -31.60 10.28 -0.12
N GLN A 40 -30.83 11.19 0.47
CA GLN A 40 -30.61 12.53 -0.08
C GLN A 40 -29.79 12.47 -1.37
N ALA A 41 -28.73 11.66 -1.40
CA ALA A 41 -27.91 11.47 -2.60
C ALA A 41 -28.72 10.89 -3.78
N LEU A 42 -29.68 10.01 -3.53
CA LEU A 42 -30.59 9.49 -4.57
C LEU A 42 -31.54 10.56 -5.12
N LYS A 43 -31.96 11.53 -4.29
CA LYS A 43 -32.77 12.68 -4.76
C LYS A 43 -31.96 13.66 -5.59
N GLU A 44 -30.72 13.91 -5.19
CA GLU A 44 -29.82 14.84 -5.88
C GLU A 44 -29.25 14.24 -7.16
N TYR A 45 -29.02 12.91 -7.19
CA TYR A 45 -28.43 12.19 -8.31
C TYR A 45 -29.18 10.87 -8.59
N PRO A 46 -30.37 10.92 -9.22
CA PRO A 46 -31.15 9.73 -9.55
C PRO A 46 -30.39 8.70 -10.40
N GLU A 47 -29.48 9.16 -11.25
CA GLU A 47 -28.64 8.34 -12.13
C GLU A 47 -27.55 7.54 -11.38
N ALA A 48 -27.37 7.79 -10.09
CA ALA A 48 -26.49 6.99 -9.25
C ALA A 48 -27.06 5.59 -8.96
N ASP A 49 -28.38 5.42 -9.07
CA ASP A 49 -29.10 4.15 -9.01
C ASP A 49 -28.95 3.40 -10.36
N ILE A 50 -27.92 2.56 -10.45
CA ILE A 50 -27.47 1.94 -11.69
C ILE A 50 -28.47 0.86 -12.15
N ASN A 51 -29.00 0.08 -11.20
CA ASN A 51 -29.95 -0.98 -11.49
C ASN A 51 -31.40 -0.47 -11.57
N LYS A 52 -31.64 0.82 -11.26
CA LYS A 52 -32.94 1.51 -11.30
C LYS A 52 -33.98 0.86 -10.40
N ASP A 53 -33.55 0.30 -9.28
CA ASP A 53 -34.44 -0.37 -8.32
C ASP A 53 -35.05 0.61 -7.29
N GLY A 54 -34.72 1.89 -7.38
CA GLY A 54 -35.15 2.96 -6.49
C GLY A 54 -34.38 2.99 -5.16
N VAL A 55 -33.30 2.22 -5.02
CA VAL A 55 -32.59 1.99 -3.76
C VAL A 55 -31.09 2.17 -3.92
N LEU A 56 -30.61 3.39 -3.69
CA LEU A 56 -29.17 3.67 -3.76
C LEU A 56 -28.38 2.94 -2.65
N THR A 57 -27.54 2.00 -3.06
CA THR A 57 -26.58 1.32 -2.18
C THR A 57 -25.28 2.12 -2.01
N LEU A 58 -24.47 1.79 -1.00
CA LEU A 58 -23.11 2.36 -0.86
C LEU A 58 -22.21 2.04 -2.06
N ILE A 59 -22.41 0.89 -2.72
CA ILE A 59 -21.60 0.44 -3.85
C ILE A 59 -21.89 1.35 -5.05
N GLU A 60 -23.17 1.56 -5.34
CA GLU A 60 -23.63 2.43 -6.42
C GLU A 60 -23.25 3.89 -6.19
N ALA A 61 -23.47 4.41 -4.97
CA ALA A 61 -23.06 5.76 -4.62
C ALA A 61 -21.53 5.98 -4.79
N ARG A 62 -20.72 4.96 -4.52
CA ARG A 62 -19.27 5.01 -4.75
C ARG A 62 -18.90 4.92 -6.23
N ALA A 63 -19.56 4.04 -6.98
CA ALA A 63 -19.36 3.90 -8.42
C ALA A 63 -19.70 5.20 -9.15
N TYR A 64 -20.83 5.81 -8.80
CA TYR A 64 -21.28 7.08 -9.34
C TYR A 64 -20.29 8.22 -9.05
N ARG A 65 -19.82 8.36 -7.80
CA ARG A 65 -18.79 9.36 -7.43
C ARG A 65 -17.46 9.14 -8.16
N ALA A 66 -17.07 7.89 -8.41
CA ALA A 66 -15.87 7.58 -9.17
C ALA A 66 -16.01 7.97 -10.65
N GLN A 67 -17.19 7.80 -11.24
CA GLN A 67 -17.49 8.25 -12.59
C GLN A 67 -17.53 9.79 -12.69
N GLN A 68 -18.12 10.48 -11.70
CA GLN A 68 -18.15 11.94 -11.69
C GLN A 68 -16.76 12.56 -11.53
N ARG A 69 -15.89 11.97 -10.69
CA ARG A 69 -14.47 12.37 -10.64
C ARG A 69 -13.71 12.14 -11.93
N GLY A 70 -14.13 11.17 -12.74
CA GLY A 70 -13.60 10.95 -14.09
C GLY A 70 -14.10 11.97 -15.11
N LYS A 71 -15.24 12.63 -14.87
CA LYS A 71 -15.83 13.66 -15.75
C LYS A 71 -15.44 15.08 -15.35
N GLU A 72 -15.38 15.38 -14.05
CA GLU A 72 -14.92 16.68 -13.51
C GLU A 72 -13.39 16.87 -13.62
N GLY A 73 -12.62 15.80 -13.81
CA GLY A 73 -11.18 15.86 -14.04
C GLY A 73 -10.75 16.43 -15.41
N SER A 74 -11.68 16.80 -16.29
CA SER A 74 -11.36 17.24 -17.66
C SER A 74 -11.24 18.76 -17.85
N GLN A 75 -11.61 19.59 -16.86
CA GLN A 75 -11.41 21.04 -16.93
C GLN A 75 -11.03 21.55 -15.54
N THR A 76 -9.92 22.29 -15.43
CA THR A 76 -9.35 22.91 -14.21
C THR A 76 -8.57 22.02 -13.22
N ARG A 77 -7.39 21.55 -13.66
CA ARG A 77 -6.10 21.76 -12.98
C ARG A 77 -4.97 21.15 -13.82
N GLY A 78 -4.55 21.92 -14.81
CA GLY A 78 -3.23 21.74 -15.43
C GLY A 78 -2.17 22.23 -14.45
N GLU A 79 -1.81 21.37 -13.51
CA GLU A 79 -0.44 21.32 -12.98
C GLU A 79 -0.15 19.84 -12.75
N ALA A 80 0.00 19.15 -13.88
CA ALA A 80 0.80 17.95 -13.91
C ALA A 80 2.18 18.36 -13.37
N ILE A 81 2.50 17.90 -12.16
CA ILE A 81 3.91 17.63 -11.88
C ILE A 81 4.26 16.58 -12.93
N SER A 82 4.91 17.04 -14.00
CA SER A 82 5.48 16.20 -15.03
C SER A 82 6.20 15.04 -14.34
N PRO A 83 6.13 13.81 -14.89
CA PRO A 83 7.07 12.77 -14.47
C PRO A 83 8.46 13.41 -14.49
N PRO A 84 9.33 13.18 -13.48
CA PRO A 84 10.72 13.58 -13.64
C PRO A 84 11.16 13.05 -15.00
N LYS A 85 11.63 13.98 -15.84
CA LYS A 85 12.17 13.72 -17.17
C LYS A 85 12.99 12.44 -17.05
N VAL A 86 12.81 11.49 -17.96
CA VAL A 86 13.73 10.36 -18.12
C VAL A 86 15.11 10.98 -18.27
N GLN A 87 15.83 11.08 -17.15
CA GLN A 87 17.25 11.28 -17.17
C GLN A 87 17.77 9.95 -17.64
N ASP A 88 18.50 10.00 -18.75
CA ASP A 88 19.28 8.90 -19.22
C ASP A 88 19.94 8.23 -18.02
N THR A 89 19.69 6.93 -17.89
CA THR A 89 20.45 6.03 -17.03
C THR A 89 21.91 6.49 -17.07
N PRO A 90 22.57 6.83 -15.95
CA PRO A 90 24.01 6.89 -15.99
C PRO A 90 24.47 5.48 -16.37
N SER A 91 24.96 5.34 -17.60
CA SER A 91 26.00 4.39 -17.95
C SER A 91 26.92 4.31 -16.76
N GLU A 92 26.97 3.18 -16.06
CA GLU A 92 27.77 2.91 -14.85
C GLU A 92 28.61 4.12 -14.41
N ALA A 93 27.95 5.12 -13.83
CA ALA A 93 28.68 6.29 -13.38
C ALA A 93 29.57 5.76 -12.26
N ILE A 94 30.89 5.85 -12.47
CA ILE A 94 31.86 5.44 -11.47
C ILE A 94 31.52 6.21 -10.20
N LEU A 95 30.97 5.49 -9.22
CA LEU A 95 30.59 6.08 -7.95
C LEU A 95 31.86 6.61 -7.28
N LYS A 96 31.77 7.81 -6.72
CA LYS A 96 32.87 8.34 -5.92
C LYS A 96 32.98 7.56 -4.61
N GLU A 97 34.17 7.58 -4.02
CA GLU A 97 34.37 7.01 -2.69
C GLU A 97 33.36 7.60 -1.70
N GLY A 98 32.62 6.74 -1.00
CA GLY A 98 31.56 7.12 -0.08
C GLY A 98 30.17 7.30 -0.69
N GLU A 99 30.00 7.24 -2.02
CA GLU A 99 28.68 7.23 -2.66
C GLU A 99 28.07 5.81 -2.68
N ILE A 100 26.75 5.73 -2.47
CA ILE A 100 25.99 4.48 -2.47
C ILE A 100 25.18 4.39 -3.76
N LYS A 101 25.20 3.23 -4.43
CA LYS A 101 24.33 2.97 -5.57
C LYS A 101 22.88 2.91 -5.11
N GLY A 102 22.04 3.81 -5.63
CA GLY A 102 20.60 3.82 -5.43
C GLY A 102 19.89 2.76 -6.27
N TYR A 103 18.81 2.20 -5.72
CA TYR A 103 17.94 1.27 -6.44
C TYR A 103 17.03 1.98 -7.45
N ASN A 104 16.85 1.37 -8.61
CA ASN A 104 15.79 1.69 -9.57
C ASN A 104 14.57 0.80 -9.26
N GLY A 105 13.74 1.24 -8.31
CA GLY A 105 12.76 0.37 -7.63
C GLY A 105 11.32 0.47 -8.13
N LEU A 106 10.61 -0.67 -8.12
CA LEU A 106 9.15 -0.75 -8.25
C LEU A 106 8.51 -1.03 -6.88
N TYR A 107 7.65 -0.12 -6.43
CA TYR A 107 7.00 -0.13 -5.11
C TYR A 107 5.50 -0.39 -5.24
N MET A 108 5.05 -1.54 -4.72
CA MET A 108 3.70 -2.04 -4.92
C MET A 108 2.99 -2.27 -3.59
N GLY A 109 1.85 -1.61 -3.38
CA GLY A 109 1.15 -1.77 -2.12
C GLY A 109 -0.15 -1.01 -1.97
N HIS A 110 -0.60 -0.96 -0.71
CA HIS A 110 -1.84 -0.32 -0.29
C HIS A 110 -1.63 0.93 0.56
N SER A 111 -2.71 1.46 1.12
CA SER A 111 -2.77 2.78 1.75
C SER A 111 -2.01 2.92 3.07
N PHE A 112 -1.48 1.83 3.65
CA PHE A 112 -0.57 1.90 4.81
C PHE A 112 0.89 1.92 4.37
N PHE A 113 1.16 1.50 3.13
CA PHE A 113 2.49 1.39 2.53
C PHE A 113 2.86 2.67 1.78
N GLN A 114 1.94 3.14 0.93
CA GLN A 114 2.18 4.26 0.02
C GLN A 114 2.70 5.54 0.70
N PRO A 115 2.19 5.96 1.88
CA PRO A 115 2.68 7.17 2.52
C PRO A 115 4.19 7.12 2.85
N SER A 116 4.72 5.97 3.29
CA SER A 116 6.15 5.82 3.59
C SER A 116 7.00 5.78 2.32
N VAL A 117 6.50 5.25 1.21
CA VAL A 117 7.16 5.31 -0.11
C VAL A 117 7.37 6.78 -0.51
N TRP A 118 6.32 7.59 -0.42
CA TRP A 118 6.40 9.02 -0.75
C TRP A 118 7.32 9.81 0.17
N GLN A 119 7.39 9.46 1.46
CA GLN A 119 8.33 10.08 2.38
C GLN A 119 9.77 9.64 2.07
N LEU A 120 10.00 8.37 1.74
CA LEU A 120 11.32 7.87 1.33
C LEU A 120 11.85 8.68 0.15
N ALA A 121 11.03 8.94 -0.88
CA ALA A 121 11.44 9.72 -2.05
C ALA A 121 11.95 11.13 -1.71
N LYS A 122 11.45 11.73 -0.61
CA LYS A 122 11.89 13.04 -0.12
C LYS A 122 13.11 12.98 0.79
N MET A 123 13.39 11.79 1.34
CA MET A 123 14.41 11.57 2.38
C MET A 123 15.66 10.88 1.85
N ILE A 124 15.72 10.53 0.56
CA ILE A 124 16.93 9.96 -0.05
C ILE A 124 18.10 10.93 0.13
N PRO A 125 19.15 10.54 0.86
CA PRO A 125 20.34 11.35 1.04
C PRO A 125 21.09 11.55 -0.27
N SER A 126 21.81 12.67 -0.39
CA SER A 126 22.48 13.05 -1.64
C SER A 126 23.64 12.14 -2.04
N ASP A 127 24.20 11.39 -1.10
CA ASP A 127 25.23 10.36 -1.31
C ASP A 127 24.66 9.05 -1.88
N ILE A 128 23.33 8.86 -1.89
CA ILE A 128 22.67 7.77 -2.61
C ILE A 128 22.34 8.24 -4.03
N LYS A 129 23.03 7.66 -5.03
CA LYS A 129 22.94 8.11 -6.43
C LYS A 129 22.06 7.20 -7.27
N GLY A 130 21.17 7.79 -8.06
CA GLY A 130 20.35 7.05 -9.03
C GLY A 130 19.16 6.31 -8.43
N HIS A 131 18.78 6.61 -7.19
CA HIS A 131 17.54 6.07 -6.64
C HIS A 131 16.32 6.57 -7.39
N THR A 132 15.44 5.67 -7.81
CA THR A 132 14.15 6.01 -8.41
C THR A 132 13.04 5.15 -7.81
N GLN A 133 11.81 5.63 -7.95
CA GLN A 133 10.62 4.95 -7.44
C GLN A 133 9.51 4.97 -8.49
N TYR A 134 9.23 3.81 -9.05
CA TYR A 134 7.96 3.53 -9.72
C TYR A 134 6.98 3.01 -8.70
N SER A 135 5.69 3.32 -8.85
CA SER A 135 4.68 2.88 -7.89
C SER A 135 3.41 2.37 -8.54
N VAL A 136 2.94 1.21 -8.07
CA VAL A 136 1.62 0.66 -8.42
C VAL A 136 0.81 0.48 -7.15
N PHE A 137 -0.23 1.30 -7.06
CA PHE A 137 -1.04 1.44 -5.85
C PHE A 137 -2.48 0.97 -6.07
N SER A 138 -3.02 0.27 -5.06
CA SER A 138 -4.46 0.02 -4.89
C SER A 138 -4.83 0.02 -3.40
N GLY A 139 -5.97 0.58 -3.03
CA GLY A 139 -6.39 0.64 -1.62
C GLY A 139 -6.81 -0.73 -1.05
N GLY A 140 -6.54 -0.96 0.24
CA GLY A 140 -6.95 -2.16 0.97
C GLY A 140 -6.36 -3.46 0.41
N ALA A 141 -7.15 -4.55 0.45
CA ALA A 141 -6.75 -5.87 -0.04
C ALA A 141 -6.32 -5.87 -1.51
N ASN A 142 -6.86 -4.95 -2.32
CA ASN A 142 -6.52 -4.88 -3.74
C ASN A 142 -5.08 -4.42 -3.98
N GLY A 143 -4.41 -3.86 -2.98
CA GLY A 143 -2.99 -3.49 -3.02
C GLY A 143 -2.05 -4.57 -2.49
N SER A 144 -2.56 -5.75 -2.09
CA SER A 144 -1.73 -6.89 -1.74
C SER A 144 -1.10 -7.53 -2.99
N PRO A 145 -0.10 -8.42 -2.85
CA PRO A 145 0.49 -9.11 -3.98
C PRO A 145 -0.54 -9.87 -4.82
N GLY A 146 -1.43 -10.61 -4.17
CA GLY A 146 -2.53 -11.32 -4.83
C GLY A 146 -3.56 -10.39 -5.46
N GLY A 147 -3.94 -9.33 -4.76
CA GLY A 147 -4.90 -8.33 -5.25
C GLY A 147 -4.41 -7.60 -6.50
N LEU A 148 -3.14 -7.18 -6.50
CA LEU A 148 -2.53 -6.52 -7.66
C LEU A 148 -2.38 -7.48 -8.84
N TRP A 149 -2.05 -8.76 -8.59
CA TRP A 149 -1.95 -9.75 -9.66
C TRP A 149 -3.32 -10.03 -10.28
N ALA A 150 -4.38 -10.16 -9.46
CA ALA A 150 -5.72 -10.43 -9.96
C ALA A 150 -6.30 -9.27 -10.79
N ALA A 151 -5.94 -8.02 -10.45
CA ALA A 151 -6.43 -6.84 -11.14
C ALA A 151 -5.69 -6.59 -12.47
N LYS A 152 -6.22 -7.11 -13.60
CA LYS A 152 -5.62 -7.01 -14.95
C LYS A 152 -4.93 -5.67 -15.26
N LYS A 153 -5.61 -4.54 -15.09
CA LYS A 153 -5.04 -3.21 -15.36
C LYS A 153 -3.82 -2.89 -14.49
N LYS A 154 -3.85 -3.28 -13.21
CA LYS A 154 -2.73 -3.08 -12.27
C LYS A 154 -1.60 -4.06 -12.54
N ARG A 155 -1.94 -5.30 -12.90
CA ARG A 155 -0.98 -6.31 -13.32
C ARG A 155 -0.19 -5.86 -14.55
N GLU A 156 -0.89 -5.46 -15.60
CA GLU A 156 -0.28 -4.95 -16.85
C GLU A 156 0.56 -3.68 -16.60
N GLN A 157 0.09 -2.79 -15.72
CA GLN A 157 0.86 -1.59 -15.35
C GLN A 157 2.22 -1.97 -14.72
N ALA A 158 2.23 -2.90 -13.76
CA ALA A 158 3.47 -3.34 -13.10
C ALA A 158 4.38 -4.13 -14.04
N GLN A 159 3.81 -5.04 -14.83
CA GLN A 159 4.55 -5.85 -15.81
C GLN A 159 5.26 -4.97 -16.84
N LYS A 160 4.58 -3.94 -17.36
CA LYS A 160 5.19 -2.97 -18.29
C LYS A 160 6.41 -2.25 -17.69
N ILE A 161 6.40 -1.98 -16.39
CA ILE A 161 7.54 -1.35 -15.69
C ILE A 161 8.70 -2.37 -15.58
N LEU A 162 8.40 -3.61 -15.20
CA LEU A 162 9.39 -4.69 -15.09
C LEU A 162 10.02 -5.05 -16.45
N GLU A 163 9.23 -5.04 -17.54
CA GLU A 163 9.68 -5.28 -18.92
C GLU A 163 10.73 -4.28 -19.42
N SER A 164 10.94 -3.16 -18.72
CA SER A 164 12.07 -2.29 -18.99
C SER A 164 13.42 -2.98 -18.75
N LYS A 165 13.45 -4.08 -17.99
CA LYS A 165 14.63 -4.84 -17.53
C LYS A 165 15.61 -4.01 -16.68
N LYS A 166 15.25 -2.77 -16.36
CA LYS A 166 16.08 -1.86 -15.56
C LYS A 166 15.76 -1.92 -14.07
N ILE A 167 14.63 -2.51 -13.68
CA ILE A 167 14.23 -2.59 -12.27
C ILE A 167 15.15 -3.58 -11.55
N ASP A 168 15.83 -3.11 -10.52
CA ASP A 168 16.75 -3.88 -9.68
C ASP A 168 16.23 -4.07 -8.24
N LEU A 169 15.09 -3.45 -7.91
CA LEU A 169 14.38 -3.62 -6.64
C LEU A 169 12.88 -3.76 -6.87
N LEU A 170 12.28 -4.83 -6.34
CA LEU A 170 10.82 -4.98 -6.23
C LEU A 170 10.40 -5.00 -4.76
N VAL A 171 9.60 -4.01 -4.36
CA VAL A 171 9.08 -3.88 -2.99
C VAL A 171 7.58 -4.14 -2.96
N MET A 172 7.16 -5.03 -2.07
CA MET A 172 5.76 -5.41 -1.93
C MET A 172 5.34 -5.47 -0.47
N THR A 173 4.11 -5.05 -0.16
CA THR A 173 3.59 -5.04 1.22
C THR A 173 2.66 -6.20 1.52
N TYR A 174 2.71 -6.70 2.75
CA TYR A 174 1.76 -7.69 3.25
C TYR A 174 0.41 -7.06 3.60
N TYR A 175 -0.69 -7.76 3.28
CA TYR A 175 -2.05 -7.40 3.70
C TYR A 175 -2.69 -8.47 4.59
N SER A 176 -2.74 -9.72 4.13
CA SER A 176 -3.32 -10.85 4.85
C SER A 176 -2.83 -12.20 4.30
N PRO A 177 -3.00 -13.33 5.01
CA PRO A 177 -2.58 -14.63 4.51
C PRO A 177 -3.31 -15.03 3.22
N ARG A 178 -4.55 -14.54 3.03
CA ARG A 178 -5.41 -14.85 1.87
C ARG A 178 -4.83 -14.35 0.54
N ASP A 179 -4.05 -13.28 0.58
CA ASP A 179 -3.64 -12.54 -0.62
C ASP A 179 -2.16 -12.11 -0.59
N SER A 180 -1.42 -12.56 0.43
CA SER A 180 0.00 -12.28 0.65
C SER A 180 0.74 -13.54 1.13
N SER A 181 0.43 -14.69 0.54
CA SER A 181 1.13 -15.96 0.75
C SER A 181 2.38 -16.08 -0.13
N VAL A 182 3.20 -17.11 0.09
CA VAL A 182 4.38 -17.42 -0.74
C VAL A 182 3.99 -17.44 -2.22
N GLU A 183 2.88 -18.09 -2.59
CA GLU A 183 2.42 -18.17 -3.99
C GLU A 183 2.02 -16.80 -4.57
N HIS A 184 1.53 -15.88 -3.74
CA HIS A 184 1.17 -14.54 -4.20
C HIS A 184 2.41 -13.69 -4.47
N TYR A 185 3.42 -13.75 -3.61
CA TYR A 185 4.72 -13.11 -3.88
C TYR A 185 5.44 -13.77 -5.05
N SER A 186 5.41 -15.11 -5.13
CA SER A 186 6.09 -15.86 -6.18
C SER A 186 5.71 -15.42 -7.59
N ARG A 187 4.42 -15.20 -7.87
CA ARG A 187 3.97 -14.73 -9.19
C ARG A 187 4.68 -13.45 -9.64
N TRP A 188 4.93 -12.54 -8.70
CA TRP A 188 5.65 -11.31 -8.97
C TRP A 188 7.15 -11.49 -9.02
N PHE A 189 7.71 -12.30 -8.12
CA PHE A 189 9.15 -12.57 -8.06
C PHE A 189 9.60 -13.31 -9.32
N ASP A 190 8.89 -14.36 -9.72
CA ASP A 190 9.16 -15.13 -10.95
C ASP A 190 9.12 -14.21 -12.18
N TYR A 191 8.14 -13.31 -12.26
CA TYR A 191 8.05 -12.35 -13.36
C TYR A 191 9.21 -11.36 -13.35
N ALA A 192 9.58 -10.82 -12.18
CA ALA A 192 10.69 -9.88 -12.06
C ALA A 192 12.04 -10.53 -12.38
N ILE A 193 12.29 -11.76 -11.91
CA ILE A 193 13.49 -12.55 -12.20
C ILE A 193 13.62 -12.79 -13.71
N ALA A 194 12.52 -13.10 -14.40
CA ALA A 194 12.53 -13.27 -15.86
C ALA A 194 12.95 -11.99 -16.62
N GLN A 195 12.78 -10.80 -16.03
CA GLN A 195 13.24 -9.54 -16.62
C GLN A 195 14.66 -9.14 -16.17
N ASN A 196 14.99 -9.39 -14.91
CA ASN A 196 16.29 -9.14 -14.31
C ASN A 196 16.60 -10.22 -13.25
N PRO A 197 17.45 -11.21 -13.54
CA PRO A 197 17.76 -12.30 -12.61
C PRO A 197 18.39 -11.83 -11.29
N ALA A 198 19.08 -10.69 -11.28
CA ALA A 198 19.75 -10.12 -10.12
C ALA A 198 18.85 -9.19 -9.28
N VAL A 199 17.55 -9.12 -9.57
CA VAL A 199 16.62 -8.26 -8.83
C VAL A 199 16.65 -8.56 -7.33
N THR A 200 16.69 -7.51 -6.52
CA THR A 200 16.51 -7.57 -5.08
C THR A 200 15.03 -7.43 -4.75
N PHE A 201 14.56 -8.17 -3.75
CA PHE A 201 13.20 -8.06 -3.25
C PHE A 201 13.17 -7.42 -1.86
N MET A 202 12.10 -6.70 -1.55
CA MET A 202 11.78 -6.33 -0.17
C MET A 202 10.31 -6.61 0.15
N VAL A 203 10.08 -7.37 1.21
CA VAL A 203 8.75 -7.57 1.79
C VAL A 203 8.57 -6.59 2.95
N ALA A 204 7.54 -5.73 2.86
CA ALA A 204 7.22 -4.75 3.89
C ALA A 204 6.01 -5.19 4.71
N LEU A 205 6.13 -5.18 6.05
CA LEU A 205 5.05 -5.54 6.97
C LEU A 205 4.52 -4.30 7.71
N PRO A 206 3.28 -3.84 7.42
CA PRO A 206 2.61 -2.76 8.13
C PRO A 206 2.04 -3.20 9.48
N TRP A 207 1.50 -2.25 10.23
CA TRP A 207 0.71 -2.51 11.43
C TRP A 207 -0.68 -3.05 11.11
N ASP A 208 -1.32 -3.65 12.12
CA ASP A 208 -2.68 -4.17 12.03
C ASP A 208 -3.73 -3.05 11.93
N LYS A 209 -4.91 -3.38 11.39
CA LYS A 209 -6.05 -2.45 11.39
C LYS A 209 -6.44 -2.06 12.82
N GLN A 210 -6.99 -0.85 12.96
CA GLN A 210 -7.40 -0.28 14.25
C GLN A 210 -6.26 -0.21 15.28
N PRO A 211 -5.08 0.35 14.92
CA PRO A 211 -3.93 0.40 15.84
C PRO A 211 -4.20 1.23 17.10
N HIS A 212 -5.23 2.06 17.10
CA HIS A 212 -5.70 2.81 18.28
C HIS A 212 -6.34 1.94 19.37
N LYS A 213 -6.68 0.68 19.08
CA LYS A 213 -7.26 -0.28 20.04
C LYS A 213 -6.24 -1.25 20.62
N VAL A 214 -4.98 -1.19 20.20
CA VAL A 214 -3.94 -2.08 20.71
C VAL A 214 -3.82 -1.92 22.22
N GLY A 215 -3.61 -3.02 22.96
CA GLY A 215 -3.36 -2.99 24.41
C GLY A 215 -2.01 -2.37 24.77
N GLN A 216 -1.62 -2.44 26.05
CA GLN A 216 -0.26 -2.11 26.50
C GLN A 216 0.79 -3.00 25.81
N SER A 217 2.07 -2.62 25.87
CA SER A 217 3.18 -3.36 25.26
C SER A 217 2.99 -3.61 23.75
N ALA A 218 2.58 -2.57 23.02
CA ALA A 218 2.25 -2.72 21.61
C ALA A 218 3.47 -3.12 20.76
N SER A 219 4.65 -2.56 21.08
CA SER A 219 5.90 -2.88 20.41
C SER A 219 6.38 -4.31 20.67
N GLU A 220 6.15 -4.86 21.86
CA GLU A 220 6.51 -6.25 22.20
C GLU A 220 5.63 -7.25 21.46
N MET A 221 4.31 -6.99 21.40
CA MET A 221 3.39 -7.81 20.60
C MET A 221 3.75 -7.76 19.11
N ALA A 222 4.08 -6.57 18.61
CA ALA A 222 4.56 -6.41 17.24
C ALA A 222 5.86 -7.19 17.00
N GLN A 223 6.81 -7.15 17.94
CA GLN A 223 8.06 -7.91 17.83
C GLN A 223 7.80 -9.42 17.70
N LYS A 224 6.91 -9.98 18.52
CA LYS A 224 6.54 -11.41 18.43
C LYS A 224 5.97 -11.76 17.06
N ARG A 225 5.03 -10.96 16.57
CA ARG A 225 4.43 -11.15 15.23
C ARG A 225 5.49 -11.05 14.12
N VAL A 226 6.43 -10.12 14.25
CA VAL A 226 7.51 -9.92 13.27
C VAL A 226 8.45 -11.12 13.21
N VAL A 227 8.81 -11.69 14.36
CA VAL A 227 9.64 -12.90 14.42
C VAL A 227 8.91 -14.08 13.77
N GLU A 228 7.65 -14.31 14.12
CA GLU A 228 6.81 -15.35 13.51
C GLU A 228 6.71 -15.18 11.98
N PHE A 229 6.50 -13.94 11.52
CA PHE A 229 6.43 -13.63 10.09
C PHE A 229 7.76 -13.87 9.37
N ASN A 230 8.87 -13.56 10.03
CA ASN A 230 10.21 -13.81 9.50
C ASN A 230 10.48 -15.32 9.39
N GLU A 231 10.15 -16.09 10.43
CA GLU A 231 10.37 -17.54 10.49
C GLU A 231 9.47 -18.34 9.53
N THR A 232 8.32 -17.78 9.16
CA THR A 232 7.36 -18.40 8.25
C THR A 232 7.50 -17.88 6.82
N LEU A 233 6.80 -16.79 6.48
CA LEU A 233 6.69 -16.30 5.11
C LEU A 233 8.04 -15.90 4.52
N ILE A 234 8.84 -15.15 5.27
CA ILE A 234 10.11 -14.61 4.75
C ILE A 234 11.12 -15.74 4.57
N SER A 235 11.27 -16.64 5.55
CA SER A 235 12.11 -17.84 5.42
C SER A 235 11.70 -18.69 4.21
N ALA A 236 10.41 -18.95 4.02
CA ALA A 236 9.92 -19.73 2.87
C ALA A 236 10.22 -19.05 1.52
N LEU A 237 10.11 -17.71 1.45
CA LEU A 237 10.51 -16.97 0.26
C LEU A 237 12.03 -17.03 0.03
N ARG A 238 12.84 -16.88 1.08
CA ARG A 238 14.32 -16.96 0.99
C ARG A 238 14.81 -18.35 0.61
N GLU A 239 14.14 -19.41 1.08
CA GLU A 239 14.42 -20.78 0.68
C GLU A 239 14.10 -21.01 -0.80
N LYS A 240 12.94 -20.53 -1.26
CA LYS A 240 12.51 -20.68 -2.65
C LYS A 240 13.36 -19.86 -3.64
N TYR A 241 13.85 -18.70 -3.24
CA TYR A 241 14.61 -17.77 -4.07
C TYR A 241 16.00 -17.52 -3.50
N SER A 242 16.76 -18.60 -3.28
CA SER A 242 18.09 -18.55 -2.65
C SER A 242 19.10 -17.67 -3.39
N ASP A 243 18.94 -17.51 -4.70
CA ASP A 243 19.84 -16.74 -5.56
C ASP A 243 19.52 -15.23 -5.55
N ASN A 244 18.40 -14.83 -4.94
CA ASN A 244 17.96 -13.44 -4.86
C ASN A 244 18.00 -12.93 -3.43
N ARG A 245 18.45 -11.69 -3.26
CA ARG A 245 18.40 -11.00 -1.98
C ARG A 245 16.94 -10.64 -1.64
N ILE A 246 16.40 -11.18 -0.56
CA ILE A 246 15.05 -10.84 -0.05
C ILE A 246 15.14 -10.15 1.32
N LEU A 247 15.00 -8.83 1.29
CA LEU A 247 14.94 -7.97 2.47
C LEU A 247 13.58 -8.05 3.15
N PHE A 248 13.57 -7.94 4.47
CA PHE A 248 12.37 -7.82 5.27
C PHE A 248 12.36 -6.53 6.07
N CYS A 249 11.35 -5.68 5.81
CA CYS A 249 11.17 -4.41 6.51
C CYS A 249 9.84 -4.39 7.29
N PRO A 250 9.84 -4.81 8.57
CA PRO A 250 8.68 -4.74 9.43
C PRO A 250 8.51 -3.34 10.06
N TYR A 251 8.24 -2.35 9.22
CA TYR A 251 8.07 -0.96 9.64
C TYR A 251 6.88 -0.74 10.61
N ALA A 252 6.02 -1.76 10.79
CA ALA A 252 5.08 -1.86 11.91
C ALA A 252 5.74 -1.61 13.28
N LEU A 253 6.98 -2.06 13.49
CA LEU A 253 7.70 -1.87 14.76
C LEU A 253 7.85 -0.38 15.09
N GLY A 254 8.08 0.47 14.08
CA GLY A 254 8.15 1.93 14.26
C GLY A 254 6.81 2.52 14.67
N ALA A 255 5.72 2.09 14.04
CA ALA A 255 4.38 2.57 14.39
C ALA A 255 4.01 2.23 15.84
N TYR A 256 4.33 1.02 16.31
CA TYR A 256 4.04 0.60 17.68
C TYR A 256 5.03 1.16 18.72
N GLU A 257 6.28 1.42 18.33
CA GLU A 257 7.22 2.19 19.16
C GLU A 257 6.68 3.60 19.43
N LEU A 258 6.12 4.28 18.41
CA LEU A 258 5.46 5.58 18.61
C LEU A 258 4.25 5.48 19.55
N VAL A 259 3.46 4.41 19.45
CA VAL A 259 2.33 4.17 20.35
C VAL A 259 2.78 4.04 21.79
N ASP A 260 3.82 3.24 22.06
CA ASP A 260 4.32 3.03 23.42
C ASP A 260 4.99 4.30 23.96
N ARG A 261 5.75 5.03 23.14
CA ARG A 261 6.32 6.34 23.52
C ARG A 261 5.26 7.38 23.84
N LEU A 262 4.16 7.42 23.07
CA LEU A 262 3.04 8.31 23.38
C LEU A 262 2.45 8.01 24.77
N ARG A 263 2.24 6.73 25.08
CA ARG A 263 1.71 6.30 26.39
C ARG A 263 2.66 6.62 27.54
N ALA A 264 3.95 6.49 27.29
CA ALA A 264 5.00 6.92 28.21
C ALA A 264 5.20 8.44 28.26
N GLN A 265 4.35 9.23 27.58
CA GLN A 265 4.41 10.69 27.52
C GLN A 265 5.72 11.23 26.93
N LYS A 266 6.37 10.46 26.05
CA LYS A 266 7.65 10.79 25.41
C LYS A 266 7.51 11.41 24.01
N LEU A 267 6.30 11.67 23.52
CA LEU A 267 6.06 12.30 22.22
C LEU A 267 5.43 13.69 22.39
N SER A 268 6.27 14.70 22.61
CA SER A 268 5.82 16.09 22.77
C SER A 268 5.01 16.57 21.55
N GLY A 269 3.86 17.21 21.80
CA GLY A 269 2.94 17.68 20.75
C GLY A 269 1.96 16.62 20.22
N VAL A 270 2.23 15.33 20.40
CA VAL A 270 1.29 14.25 20.06
C VAL A 270 0.44 13.92 21.28
N LYS A 271 -0.88 13.89 21.11
CA LYS A 271 -1.84 13.71 22.21
C LYS A 271 -2.57 12.37 22.16
N HIS A 272 -2.73 11.81 20.97
CA HIS A 272 -3.58 10.64 20.77
C HIS A 272 -2.94 9.62 19.83
N ILE A 273 -3.22 8.34 20.04
CA ILE A 273 -2.99 7.35 18.99
C ILE A 273 -3.94 7.67 17.81
N LEU A 274 -5.22 7.89 18.14
CA LEU A 274 -6.25 8.45 17.29
C LEU A 274 -7.16 9.28 18.20
N ASP A 275 -7.53 10.50 17.79
CA ASP A 275 -8.46 11.32 18.56
C ASP A 275 -9.81 10.57 18.74
N PRO A 276 -10.20 10.24 20.00
CA PRO A 276 -11.43 9.51 20.26
C PRO A 276 -12.66 10.34 19.92
N ASN A 277 -12.56 11.68 19.97
CA ASN A 277 -13.65 12.56 19.62
C ASN A 277 -13.65 12.83 18.11
N ARG A 278 -14.63 12.23 17.42
CA ARG A 278 -14.83 12.38 15.97
C ARG A 278 -15.00 13.84 15.52
N LYS A 279 -15.49 14.72 16.40
CA LYS A 279 -15.70 16.15 16.08
C LYS A 279 -14.38 16.93 16.03
N THR A 280 -13.39 16.58 16.85
CA THR A 280 -12.08 17.26 16.92
C THR A 280 -11.01 16.57 16.09
N ARG A 281 -11.25 15.33 15.65
CA ARG A 281 -10.28 14.51 14.89
C ARG A 281 -9.69 15.20 13.67
N ALA A 282 -10.48 15.96 12.91
CA ALA A 282 -10.00 16.69 11.74
C ALA A 282 -8.98 17.79 12.12
N GLU A 283 -9.23 18.48 13.23
CA GLU A 283 -8.30 19.47 13.77
C GLU A 283 -7.07 18.81 14.38
N SER A 284 -7.24 17.74 15.15
CA SER A 284 -6.13 16.93 15.70
C SER A 284 -5.20 16.45 14.59
N LYS A 285 -5.78 15.95 13.47
CA LYS A 285 -5.04 15.60 12.25
C LYS A 285 -4.26 16.80 11.69
N ARG A 286 -4.91 17.94 11.48
CA ARG A 286 -4.28 19.15 10.93
C ARG A 286 -3.11 19.65 11.79
N LYS A 287 -3.27 19.56 13.11
CA LYS A 287 -2.26 19.93 14.11
C LYS A 287 -1.23 18.82 14.39
N LYS A 288 -1.33 17.67 13.71
CA LYS A 288 -0.46 16.49 13.89
C LYS A 288 -0.42 15.97 15.33
N GLN A 289 -1.53 16.13 16.06
CA GLN A 289 -1.68 15.72 17.46
C GLN A 289 -2.10 14.25 17.62
N GLN A 290 -2.18 13.50 16.51
CA GLN A 290 -2.52 12.08 16.51
C GLN A 290 -1.61 11.27 15.58
N LEU A 291 -1.30 10.02 15.97
CA LEU A 291 -0.45 9.12 15.20
C LEU A 291 -1.14 8.59 13.93
N PHE A 292 -2.45 8.32 14.00
CA PHE A 292 -3.25 7.78 12.90
C PHE A 292 -4.40 8.73 12.55
N ASN A 293 -4.76 8.73 11.26
CA ASN A 293 -5.71 9.66 10.67
C ASN A 293 -7.17 9.21 10.77
N ASP A 294 -7.40 7.91 10.94
CA ASP A 294 -8.74 7.33 11.05
C ASP A 294 -8.75 6.00 11.80
N GLU A 295 -9.95 5.46 11.96
CA GLU A 295 -10.22 4.23 12.69
C GLU A 295 -9.60 3.01 12.01
N LEU A 296 -9.44 3.02 10.68
CA LEU A 296 -8.80 1.92 9.97
C LEU A 296 -7.31 1.84 10.34
N GLY A 297 -6.66 2.99 10.46
CA GLY A 297 -5.24 3.09 10.84
C GLY A 297 -4.37 3.72 9.77
N HIS A 298 -4.91 4.57 8.87
CA HIS A 298 -4.06 5.29 7.94
C HIS A 298 -3.06 6.19 8.68
N SER A 299 -1.79 6.11 8.32
CA SER A 299 -0.72 6.82 9.02
C SER A 299 -0.89 8.33 8.98
N GLY A 300 -0.65 8.97 10.12
CA GLY A 300 -0.23 10.36 10.18
C GLY A 300 1.20 10.54 9.69
N GLU A 301 1.63 11.78 9.53
CA GLU A 301 2.93 12.11 8.95
C GLU A 301 4.09 11.50 9.75
N LEU A 302 4.04 11.60 11.09
CA LEU A 302 5.07 11.05 11.99
C LEU A 302 5.29 9.54 11.75
N VAL A 303 4.21 8.77 11.63
CA VAL A 303 4.27 7.32 11.36
C VAL A 303 4.84 7.06 9.97
N SER A 304 4.39 7.80 8.95
CA SER A 304 4.87 7.60 7.57
C SER A 304 6.36 7.96 7.40
N SER A 305 6.81 9.04 8.04
CA SER A 305 8.19 9.53 8.01
C SER A 305 9.13 8.59 8.75
N LEU A 306 8.72 8.07 9.92
CA LEU A 306 9.48 7.03 10.61
C LEU A 306 9.59 5.77 9.76
N GLY A 307 8.49 5.34 9.13
CA GLY A 307 8.50 4.21 8.20
C GLY A 307 9.51 4.40 7.05
N ALA A 308 9.59 5.60 6.47
CA ALA A 308 10.56 5.91 5.42
C ALA A 308 12.02 5.79 5.89
N LEU A 309 12.34 6.21 7.11
CA LEU A 309 13.69 6.05 7.67
C LEU A 309 14.05 4.58 7.89
N LEU A 310 13.10 3.77 8.35
CA LEU A 310 13.31 2.32 8.48
C LEU A 310 13.52 1.65 7.13
N TRP A 311 12.84 2.13 6.08
CA TRP A 311 13.06 1.64 4.72
C TRP A 311 14.41 2.08 4.18
N LEU A 312 14.81 3.33 4.39
CA LEU A 312 16.14 3.82 4.02
C LEU A 312 17.24 2.95 4.64
N GLN A 313 17.13 2.65 5.95
CA GLN A 313 18.07 1.77 6.62
C GLN A 313 17.97 0.33 6.09
N THR A 314 16.78 -0.22 5.86
CA THR A 314 16.65 -1.62 5.40
C THR A 314 17.19 -1.80 3.98
N LEU A 315 16.96 -0.83 3.09
CA LEU A 315 17.40 -0.91 1.69
C LEU A 315 18.92 -0.76 1.57
N TYR A 316 19.50 0.21 2.27
CA TYR A 316 20.88 0.63 2.04
C TYR A 316 21.84 0.34 3.20
N ASP A 317 21.35 -0.26 4.28
CA ASP A 317 22.06 -0.29 5.58
C ASP A 317 22.56 1.12 5.98
N TYR A 318 21.77 2.14 5.64
CA TYR A 318 22.19 3.53 5.77
C TYR A 318 22.38 3.89 7.24
N ASP A 319 23.53 4.48 7.55
CA ASP A 319 23.80 5.02 8.88
C ASP A 319 22.94 6.27 9.13
N LEU A 320 21.81 6.05 9.80
CA LEU A 320 20.84 7.10 10.12
C LEU A 320 21.41 8.20 11.02
N SER A 321 22.58 7.99 11.66
CA SER A 321 23.25 9.05 12.43
C SER A 321 23.88 10.13 11.56
N LYS A 322 24.14 9.84 10.27
CA LYS A 322 24.64 10.80 9.28
C LYS A 322 23.56 11.78 8.81
N LEU A 323 22.28 11.45 9.02
CA LEU A 323 21.19 12.33 8.66
C LEU A 323 21.12 13.51 9.63
N LYS A 324 20.84 14.70 9.07
CA LYS A 324 20.31 15.80 9.89
C LYS A 324 19.05 15.30 10.62
N LYS A 325 18.81 15.83 11.83
CA LYS A 325 17.62 15.49 12.64
C LYS A 325 16.36 15.53 11.78
N GLN A 326 15.67 14.40 11.71
CA GLN A 326 14.47 14.27 10.88
C GLN A 326 13.26 14.62 11.74
N ARG A 327 12.58 15.69 11.38
CA ARG A 327 11.49 16.26 12.17
C ARG A 327 10.28 16.47 11.30
N VAL A 328 9.10 16.38 11.91
CA VAL A 328 7.84 16.72 11.27
C VAL A 328 7.47 18.15 11.63
N ASP A 329 7.07 18.96 10.66
CA ASP A 329 6.67 20.35 10.92
C ASP A 329 5.58 20.43 11.98
N GLY A 330 5.77 21.28 12.99
CA GLY A 330 4.88 21.38 14.15
C GLY A 330 5.16 20.37 15.29
N LEU A 331 6.16 19.48 15.13
CA LEU A 331 6.63 18.52 16.13
C LEU A 331 8.17 18.57 16.27
N SER A 332 8.74 19.77 16.48
CA SER A 332 10.20 20.01 16.48
C SER A 332 10.99 19.23 17.52
N GLU A 333 10.36 18.85 18.62
CA GLU A 333 11.01 18.15 19.73
C GLU A 333 11.17 16.64 19.48
N ILE A 334 10.50 16.09 18.45
CA ILE A 334 10.58 14.67 18.12
C ILE A 334 11.60 14.49 16.99
N ASP A 335 12.75 13.91 17.33
CA ASP A 335 13.74 13.48 16.35
C ASP A 335 13.46 12.05 15.89
N LEU A 336 12.94 11.91 14.68
CA LEU A 336 12.63 10.60 14.09
C LEU A 336 13.88 9.76 13.82
N SER A 337 15.05 10.38 13.63
CA SER A 337 16.30 9.64 13.41
C SER A 337 16.68 8.81 14.63
N GLU A 338 16.49 9.34 15.85
CA GLU A 338 16.73 8.61 17.10
C GLU A 338 15.80 7.39 17.24
N ILE A 339 14.50 7.60 17.00
CA ILE A 339 13.52 6.52 17.07
C ILE A 339 13.84 5.45 16.01
N ALA A 340 14.17 5.88 14.79
CA ALA A 340 14.52 4.99 13.70
C ALA A 340 15.77 4.16 14.02
N GLN A 341 16.80 4.73 14.65
CA GLN A 341 18.01 4.00 15.08
C GLN A 341 17.71 2.93 16.15
N ILE A 342 16.78 3.20 17.06
CA ILE A 342 16.37 2.21 18.06
C ILE A 342 15.60 1.07 17.42
N VAL A 343 14.66 1.40 16.53
CA VAL A 343 13.84 0.39 15.86
C VAL A 343 14.65 -0.40 14.84
N SER A 344 15.59 0.22 14.11
CA SER A 344 16.43 -0.48 13.13
C SER A 344 17.29 -1.57 13.76
N LYS A 345 17.75 -1.39 15.01
CA LYS A 345 18.43 -2.45 15.78
C LYS A 345 17.57 -3.70 15.99
N LYS A 346 16.24 -3.57 16.02
CA LYS A 346 15.31 -4.71 16.07
C LYS A 346 15.09 -5.35 14.69
N ILE A 347 15.31 -4.60 13.60
CA ILE A 347 15.13 -5.05 12.21
C ILE A 347 16.39 -5.71 11.66
N ALA A 348 17.57 -5.19 12.01
CA ALA A 348 18.86 -5.64 11.45
C ALA A 348 19.07 -7.17 11.55
N PRO A 349 18.81 -7.84 12.70
CA PRO A 349 18.98 -9.29 12.81
C PRO A 349 18.11 -10.11 11.85
N LEU A 350 16.98 -9.56 11.39
CA LEU A 350 16.09 -10.23 10.44
C LEU A 350 16.66 -10.32 9.03
N ASN A 351 17.76 -9.58 8.75
CA ASN A 351 18.40 -9.50 7.43
C ASN A 351 19.89 -9.86 7.47
N GLU A 352 20.48 -10.20 8.63
CA GLU A 352 21.91 -10.50 8.77
C GLU A 352 22.38 -11.68 7.90
N LYS A 353 21.57 -12.74 7.78
CA LYS A 353 21.91 -13.93 6.98
C LYS A 353 22.02 -13.67 5.47
N LEU A 354 21.62 -12.48 5.00
CA LEU A 354 21.74 -12.05 3.60
C LEU A 354 23.11 -11.43 3.28
N LYS A 355 23.97 -11.20 4.28
CA LYS A 355 25.27 -10.54 4.13
C LYS A 355 26.41 -11.53 3.80
N LYS A 356 26.13 -12.73 3.27
CA LYS A 356 27.19 -13.63 2.80
C LYS A 356 27.71 -13.13 1.45
N ASP A 357 28.87 -12.49 1.55
CA ASP A 357 29.92 -12.13 0.58
C ASP A 357 29.52 -11.74 -0.85
#